data_AF-A0A7W0L1P2-F1
#
_entry.id   AF-A0A7W0L1P2-F1
#
_cell.length_a   1.000
_cell.length_b   1.000
_cell.length_c   1.000
_cell.angle_alpha   90.00
_cell.angle_beta   90.00
_cell.angle_gamma   90.00
#
_symmetry.space_group_name_H-M   'P 1'
#
loop_
_entity.id
_entity.type
_entity.pdbx_description
1 polymer ?
#
loop_
_entity_poly.entity_id
_entity_poly.type
_entity_poly.pdbx_seq_one_letter_code
_entity_poly.pdbx_strand_id
1 'polypeptide(L)'
;MVAELERRQRLLKARARDPLRPQWPQSDGALKARVEAVKRAWPIARFCRELLACELVPAGQGRWKARCPLPGHDDRTPSFSIDETKGVAYCFGCQRGGDVITLSRYIGGLERFTDALRFLERAS
;
A
#
# COMPACT_ATOMS: atom_id res chain seq x y z
N MET A 1 19.41 -15.96 -25.80
CA MET A 1 18.37 -15.36 -24.92
C MET A 1 17.09 -16.20 -24.88
N VAL A 2 16.50 -16.54 -26.03
CA VAL A 2 15.26 -17.36 -26.11
C VAL A 2 15.45 -18.78 -25.54
N ALA A 3 16.54 -19.48 -25.90
CA ALA A 3 16.80 -20.84 -25.42
C ALA A 3 16.92 -20.96 -23.88
N GLU A 4 17.48 -19.96 -23.21
CA GLU A 4 17.58 -19.92 -21.74
C GLU A 4 16.23 -19.64 -21.08
N LEU A 5 15.39 -18.80 -21.69
CA LEU A 5 14.02 -18.56 -21.24
C LEU A 5 13.16 -19.84 -21.37
N GLU A 6 13.29 -20.56 -22.48
CA GLU A 6 12.61 -21.84 -22.69
C GLU A 6 13.09 -22.92 -21.70
N ARG A 7 14.40 -22.97 -21.44
CA ARG A 7 14.98 -23.84 -20.41
C ARG A 7 14.43 -23.51 -19.01
N ARG A 8 14.38 -22.23 -18.65
CA ARG A 8 13.76 -21.77 -17.39
C ARG A 8 12.28 -22.12 -17.33
N GLN A 9 11.50 -21.91 -18.38
CA GLN A 9 10.08 -22.29 -18.41
C GLN A 9 9.89 -23.80 -18.21
N ARG A 10 10.71 -24.64 -18.85
CA ARG A 10 10.68 -26.10 -18.65
C ARG A 10 10.97 -26.48 -17.20
N LEU A 11 12.00 -25.90 -16.60
CA LEU A 11 12.35 -26.14 -15.19
C LEU A 11 11.26 -25.67 -14.22
N LEU A 12 10.63 -24.51 -14.49
CA LEU A 12 9.50 -24.03 -13.69
C LEU A 12 8.28 -24.96 -13.80
N LYS A 13 7.95 -25.42 -15.01
CA LYS A 13 6.86 -26.39 -15.23
C LYS A 13 7.14 -27.74 -14.56
N ALA A 14 8.38 -28.21 -14.58
CA ALA A 14 8.79 -29.44 -13.90
C ALA A 14 8.68 -29.29 -12.37
N ARG A 15 9.20 -28.18 -11.79
CA ARG A 15 9.09 -27.89 -10.35
C ARG A 15 7.64 -27.70 -9.89
N ALA A 16 6.75 -27.23 -10.77
CA ALA A 16 5.33 -27.09 -10.43
C ALA A 16 4.63 -28.45 -10.18
N ARG A 17 5.18 -29.55 -10.73
CA ARG A 17 4.68 -30.93 -10.59
C ARG A 17 5.43 -31.74 -9.53
N ASP A 18 6.39 -31.15 -8.85
CA ASP A 18 7.18 -31.80 -7.81
C ASP A 18 6.27 -32.17 -6.62
N PRO A 19 6.12 -33.47 -6.28
CA PRO A 19 5.29 -33.91 -5.16
C PRO A 19 5.80 -33.41 -3.80
N LEU A 20 7.09 -33.06 -3.71
CA LEU A 20 7.71 -32.48 -2.52
C LEU A 20 7.68 -30.95 -2.55
N ARG A 21 7.02 -30.34 -3.54
CA ARG A 21 6.87 -28.89 -3.59
C ARG A 21 6.15 -28.44 -2.32
N PRO A 22 6.77 -27.58 -1.49
CA PRO A 22 6.07 -27.03 -0.34
C PRO A 22 4.82 -26.31 -0.82
N GLN A 23 3.68 -26.68 -0.22
CA GLN A 23 2.44 -25.93 -0.37
C GLN A 23 2.58 -24.60 0.39
N TRP A 24 3.34 -23.67 -0.18
CA TRP A 24 3.24 -22.28 0.24
C TRP A 24 1.75 -21.92 0.19
N PRO A 25 1.16 -21.40 1.28
CA PRO A 25 -0.23 -21.01 1.27
C PRO A 25 -0.42 -20.11 0.07
N GLN A 26 -1.19 -20.58 -0.92
CA GLN A 26 -1.48 -19.78 -2.09
C GLN A 26 -2.07 -18.49 -1.55
N SER A 27 -1.56 -17.34 -2.02
CA SER A 27 -2.04 -16.03 -1.58
C SER A 27 -3.55 -16.06 -1.53
N ASP A 28 -4.12 -16.00 -0.33
CA ASP A 28 -5.54 -16.23 -0.12
C ASP A 28 -6.31 -15.26 -1.03
N GLY A 29 -6.98 -15.80 -2.04
CA GLY A 29 -7.69 -15.01 -3.05
C GLY A 29 -8.73 -14.11 -2.39
N ALA A 30 -9.31 -14.54 -1.26
CA ALA A 30 -10.22 -13.74 -0.48
C ALA A 30 -9.51 -12.55 0.17
N LEU A 31 -8.30 -12.74 0.73
CA LEU A 31 -7.51 -11.64 1.28
C LEU A 31 -7.14 -10.63 0.19
N LYS A 32 -6.73 -11.10 -0.98
CA LYS A 32 -6.40 -10.22 -2.10
C LYS A 32 -7.62 -9.39 -2.52
N ALA A 33 -8.79 -10.02 -2.65
CA ALA A 33 -10.03 -9.33 -2.97
C ALA A 33 -10.41 -8.28 -1.90
N ARG A 34 -10.22 -8.59 -0.62
CA ARG A 34 -10.44 -7.63 0.49
C ARG A 34 -9.52 -6.42 0.39
N VAL A 35 -8.22 -6.65 0.15
CA VAL A 35 -7.24 -5.58 -0.03
C VAL A 35 -7.62 -4.68 -1.20
N GLU A 36 -8.01 -5.26 -2.33
CA GLU A 36 -8.44 -4.51 -3.52
C GLU A 36 -9.73 -3.71 -3.25
N ALA A 37 -10.70 -4.29 -2.54
CA ALA A 37 -11.93 -3.61 -2.15
C ALA A 37 -11.64 -2.40 -1.26
N VAL A 38 -10.79 -2.55 -0.24
CA VAL A 38 -10.36 -1.46 0.64
C VAL A 38 -9.66 -0.36 -0.16
N LYS A 39 -8.71 -0.71 -1.04
CA LYS A 39 -8.01 0.27 -1.88
C LYS A 39 -8.92 1.02 -2.84
N ARG A 40 -10.02 0.39 -3.28
CA ARG A 40 -11.04 1.03 -4.13
C ARG A 40 -11.93 1.98 -3.33
N ALA A 41 -12.34 1.58 -2.13
CA ALA A 41 -13.17 2.41 -1.25
C ALA A 41 -12.41 3.63 -0.72
N TRP A 42 -11.09 3.49 -0.53
CA TRP A 42 -10.20 4.52 -0.02
C TRP A 42 -9.12 4.89 -1.04
N PRO A 43 -9.42 5.77 -2.02
CA PRO A 43 -8.39 6.46 -2.78
C PRO A 43 -7.45 7.23 -1.84
N ILE A 44 -6.15 7.22 -2.12
CA ILE A 44 -5.13 7.79 -1.22
C ILE A 44 -5.38 9.26 -0.87
N ALA A 45 -5.84 10.07 -1.82
CA ALA A 45 -6.14 11.48 -1.54
C ALA A 45 -7.38 11.67 -0.67
N ARG A 46 -8.40 10.80 -0.82
CA ARG A 46 -9.57 10.77 0.08
C ARG A 46 -9.12 10.42 1.49
N PHE A 47 -8.34 9.35 1.64
CA PHE A 47 -7.77 8.91 2.91
C PHE A 47 -6.96 10.03 3.58
N CYS A 48 -6.08 10.71 2.84
CA CYS A 48 -5.28 11.80 3.38
C CYS A 48 -6.13 13.01 3.81
N ARG A 49 -7.20 13.35 3.09
CA ARG A 49 -8.08 14.47 3.48
C ARG A 49 -8.96 14.12 4.68
N GLU A 50 -9.60 12.96 4.66
CA GLU A 50 -10.64 12.59 5.62
C GLU A 50 -10.07 11.98 6.91
N LEU A 51 -9.14 11.03 6.80
CA LEU A 51 -8.62 10.30 7.96
C LEU A 51 -7.32 10.89 8.52
N LEU A 52 -6.47 11.46 7.67
CA LEU A 52 -5.25 12.15 8.12
C LEU A 52 -5.44 13.64 8.36
N ALA A 53 -6.62 14.19 8.03
CA ALA A 53 -6.92 15.63 8.13
C ALA A 53 -5.88 16.53 7.44
N CYS A 54 -5.30 16.07 6.33
CA CYS A 54 -4.27 16.82 5.61
C CYS A 54 -4.87 17.95 4.75
N GLU A 55 -4.28 19.13 4.87
CA GLU A 55 -4.46 20.22 3.90
C GLU A 55 -3.68 19.90 2.62
N LEU A 56 -4.37 19.37 1.60
CA LEU A 56 -3.75 18.99 0.34
C LEU A 56 -3.60 20.18 -0.61
N VAL A 57 -2.36 20.45 -1.02
CA VAL A 57 -2.01 21.43 -2.04
C VAL A 57 -1.70 20.71 -3.35
N PRO A 58 -2.30 21.11 -4.49
CA PRO A 58 -2.02 20.47 -5.77
C PRO A 58 -0.55 20.68 -6.18
N ALA A 59 0.07 19.62 -6.71
CA ALA A 59 1.48 19.61 -7.13
C ALA A 59 1.67 19.06 -8.55
N GLY A 60 0.60 19.06 -9.35
CA GLY A 60 0.53 18.48 -10.68
C GLY A 60 -0.67 17.54 -10.83
N GLN A 61 -0.86 16.99 -12.02
CA GLN A 61 -1.98 16.07 -12.29
C GLN A 61 -1.85 14.80 -11.43
N GLY A 62 -2.86 14.55 -10.59
CA GLY A 62 -2.89 13.38 -9.69
C GLY A 62 -1.82 13.42 -8.58
N ARG A 63 -1.21 14.57 -8.30
CA ARG A 63 -0.17 14.72 -7.28
C ARG A 63 -0.50 15.83 -6.31
N TRP A 64 -0.23 15.56 -5.03
CA TRP A 64 -0.50 16.51 -3.94
C TRP A 64 0.68 16.59 -2.99
N LYS A 65 0.77 17.73 -2.31
CA LYS A 65 1.69 17.96 -1.20
C LYS A 65 0.91 18.35 0.04
N ALA A 66 1.41 17.97 1.21
CA ALA A 66 0.88 18.36 2.50
C ALA A 66 2.00 18.40 3.55
N ARG A 67 1.68 18.93 4.73
CA ARG A 67 2.46 18.67 5.94
C ARG A 67 2.33 17.21 6.34
N CYS A 68 3.31 16.69 7.05
CA CYS A 68 3.34 15.32 7.54
C CYS A 68 2.28 15.13 8.63
N PRO A 69 1.28 14.25 8.42
CA PRO A 69 0.28 13.94 9.44
C PRO A 69 0.72 12.77 10.34
N LEU A 70 1.90 12.19 10.11
CA LEU A 70 2.31 10.95 10.76
C LEU A 70 2.79 11.22 12.18
N PRO A 71 2.44 10.37 13.16
CA PRO A 71 2.79 10.60 14.55
C PRO A 71 4.31 10.69 14.74
N GLY A 72 4.75 11.62 15.60
CA GLY A 72 6.17 11.82 15.90
C GLY A 72 6.97 12.63 14.87
N HIS A 73 6.30 13.36 13.97
CA HIS A 73 6.96 14.31 13.08
C HIS A 73 6.08 15.55 12.85
N ASP A 74 6.44 16.66 13.47
CA ASP A 74 5.79 17.96 13.29
C ASP A 74 6.64 18.82 12.34
N ASP A 75 6.22 18.93 11.08
CA ASP A 75 6.91 19.70 10.06
C ASP A 75 6.21 21.03 9.75
N ARG A 76 6.99 22.11 9.72
CA ARG A 76 6.49 23.45 9.34
C ARG A 76 6.36 23.61 7.83
N THR A 77 7.09 22.81 7.06
CA THR A 77 7.12 22.84 5.60
C THR A 77 6.50 21.56 5.04
N PRO A 78 5.71 21.63 3.95
CA PRO A 78 5.05 20.45 3.39
C PRO A 78 6.07 19.42 2.85
N SER A 79 6.34 18.36 3.62
CA SER A 79 7.26 17.28 3.26
C SER A 79 6.55 15.99 2.82
N PHE A 80 5.22 15.97 2.87
CA PHE A 80 4.39 14.82 2.52
C PHE A 80 3.93 14.91 1.07
N SER A 81 4.31 13.94 0.24
CA SER A 81 3.94 13.86 -1.16
C SER A 81 2.98 12.70 -1.40
N ILE A 82 1.94 12.94 -2.18
CA ILE A 82 0.89 11.96 -2.50
C ILE A 82 0.82 11.81 -4.02
N ASP A 83 0.78 10.57 -4.50
CA ASP A 83 0.61 10.21 -5.91
C ASP A 83 -0.65 9.35 -6.03
N GLU A 84 -1.73 9.93 -6.55
CA GLU A 84 -3.04 9.27 -6.67
C GLU A 84 -3.01 8.10 -7.63
N THR A 85 -2.32 8.26 -8.76
CA THR A 85 -2.20 7.24 -9.80
C THR A 85 -1.54 5.98 -9.25
N LYS A 86 -0.54 6.14 -8.39
CA LYS A 86 0.11 5.02 -7.71
C LYS A 86 -0.61 4.58 -6.43
N GLY A 87 -1.51 5.40 -5.89
CA GLY A 87 -2.22 5.13 -4.64
C GLY A 87 -1.31 5.13 -3.41
N VAL A 88 -0.24 5.93 -3.43
CA VAL A 88 0.78 5.96 -2.36
C VAL A 88 1.07 7.37 -1.88
N ALA A 89 1.55 7.48 -0.66
CA ALA A 89 2.11 8.71 -0.12
C ALA A 89 3.44 8.46 0.59
N TYR A 90 4.29 9.48 0.63
CA TYR A 90 5.62 9.41 1.24
C TYR A 90 6.00 10.74 1.87
N CYS A 91 6.48 10.70 3.10
CA CYS A 91 7.08 11.84 3.78
C CYS A 91 8.59 11.84 3.60
N PHE A 92 9.14 12.88 2.99
CA PHE A 92 10.58 13.03 2.85
C PHE A 92 11.28 13.44 4.16
N GLY A 93 10.56 14.02 5.13
CA GLY A 93 11.12 14.38 6.44
C GLY A 93 11.31 13.18 7.38
N CYS A 94 10.28 12.37 7.58
CA CYS A 94 10.34 11.20 8.47
C CYS A 94 10.60 9.86 7.76
N GLN A 95 10.79 9.87 6.43
CA GLN A 95 11.08 8.69 5.60
C GLN A 95 10.04 7.56 5.67
N ARG A 96 8.81 7.89 6.10
CA ARG A 96 7.69 6.94 6.16
C ARG A 96 6.77 7.17 4.98
N GLY A 97 6.26 6.08 4.43
CA GLY A 97 5.27 6.11 3.37
C GLY A 97 4.68 4.74 3.11
N GLY A 98 3.77 4.69 2.14
CA GLY A 98 3.08 3.48 1.74
C GLY A 98 1.71 3.78 1.15
N ASP A 99 0.91 2.72 1.04
CA ASP A 99 -0.49 2.81 0.64
C ASP A 99 -1.40 3.12 1.85
N VAL A 100 -2.71 3.27 1.60
CA VAL A 100 -3.72 3.55 2.64
C VAL A 100 -3.67 2.57 3.80
N ILE A 101 -3.37 1.29 3.55
CA ILE A 101 -3.29 0.27 4.58
C ILE A 101 -2.06 0.50 5.45
N THR A 102 -0.91 0.74 4.82
CA THR A 102 0.34 1.04 5.53
C THR A 102 0.22 2.31 6.38
N LEU A 103 -0.37 3.37 5.82
CA LEU A 103 -0.56 4.63 6.55
C LEU A 103 -1.57 4.50 7.70
N SER A 104 -2.65 3.72 7.51
CA SER A 104 -3.62 3.44 8.58
C SER A 104 -2.97 2.74 9.80
N ARG A 105 -1.93 1.94 9.57
CA ARG A 105 -1.15 1.33 10.66
C ARG A 105 -0.38 2.35 11.48
N TYR A 106 0.25 3.33 10.82
CA TYR A 106 0.97 4.38 11.52
C TYR A 106 0.06 5.23 12.39
N ILE A 107 -1.11 5.64 11.90
CA ILE A 107 -2.02 6.50 12.66
C ILE A 107 -2.79 5.75 13.74
N GLY A 108 -3.17 4.49 13.48
CA GLY A 108 -3.95 3.68 14.41
C GLY A 108 -3.11 2.90 15.41
N GLY A 109 -1.77 2.99 15.33
CA GLY A 109 -0.86 2.15 16.13
C GLY A 109 -1.09 0.65 15.88
N LEU A 110 -1.44 0.28 14.65
CA LEU A 110 -1.87 -1.08 14.31
C LEU A 110 -0.67 -1.92 13.86
N GLU A 111 -0.21 -2.81 14.74
CA GLU A 111 0.89 -3.72 14.43
C GLU A 111 0.52 -4.72 13.32
N ARG A 112 -0.71 -5.25 13.33
CA ARG A 112 -1.13 -6.31 12.39
C ARG A 112 -1.81 -5.73 11.15
N PHE A 113 -1.46 -6.28 9.99
CA PHE A 113 -2.09 -5.96 8.71
C PHE A 113 -3.62 -6.19 8.70
N THR A 114 -4.08 -7.26 9.34
CA THR A 114 -5.52 -7.58 9.41
C THR A 114 -6.32 -6.60 10.26
N ASP A 115 -5.70 -5.98 11.26
CA ASP A 115 -6.34 -4.94 12.06
C ASP A 115 -6.53 -3.66 11.24
N ALA A 116 -5.53 -3.30 10.41
CA ALA A 116 -5.62 -2.18 9.49
C ALA A 116 -6.72 -2.35 8.45
N LEU A 117 -6.87 -3.55 7.89
CA LEU A 117 -7.99 -3.86 7.00
C LEU A 117 -9.34 -3.66 7.70
N ARG A 118 -9.51 -4.23 8.90
CA ARG A 118 -10.76 -4.08 9.68
C ARG A 118 -11.06 -2.63 10.03
N PHE A 119 -10.04 -1.83 10.35
CA PHE A 119 -10.20 -0.40 10.61
C PHE A 119 -10.75 0.34 9.39
N LEU A 120 -10.14 0.12 8.21
CA LEU A 120 -10.56 0.78 6.98
C LEU A 120 -11.93 0.29 6.47
N GLU A 121 -12.25 -0.99 6.66
CA GLU A 121 -13.57 -1.59 6.35
C GLU A 121 -14.70 -1.01 7.22
N ARG A 122 -14.39 -0.59 8.47
CA ARG A 122 -15.38 0.04 9.36
C ARG A 122 -15.53 1.54 9.15
N ALA A 123 -14.48 2.18 8.62
CA ALA A 123 -14.47 3.60 8.35
C ALA A 123 -15.07 3.96 6.98
N SER A 124 -15.16 3.00 6.05
CA SER A 124 -15.53 3.21 4.64
C SER A 124 -16.97 3.60 4.42
#